data_AF-A0A972EUI1-F1
#
_entry.id   AF-A0A972EUI1-F1
#
_cell.length_a   1.000
_cell.length_b   1.000
_cell.length_c   1.000
_cell.angle_alpha   90.00
_cell.angle_beta   90.00
_cell.angle_gamma   90.00
#
_symmetry.space_group_name_H-M   'P 1'
#
loop_
_entity.id
_entity.type
_entity.pdbx_description
1 polymer ?
#
loop_
_entity_poly.entity_id
_entity_poly.type
_entity_poly.pdbx_seq_one_letter_code
_entity_poly.pdbx_strand_id
1 'polypeptide(L)'
;LCQLLMEKINIPGVEVILQVEKEYRFVFVLRGEGLSGEVSDTDPQAVGKKAHIAKAAVPQAEKTAEFIREFVRQGNEILAAEHPANSFVLRGFAQLPKWPTFGEIWGVNPVAIAMYPMYRGVAKVVGMTVLEAAVSMDEEITMLEQNWDKYDFFFVHIKKTDSYGEDGNFDAKVHIIEEVDALLPRILALDPDVLIITGDHSTPAKLKAHSWHPVPTMLYSKTCLPDGLTTYGERACAKGSLGSRFEATDLMPYALAHALRLEKFGA
;
A
#
# COMPACT_ATOMS: atom_id res chain seq x y z
N LEU A 1 -9.69 9.64 -23.78
CA LEU A 1 -8.59 8.85 -24.38
C LEU A 1 -8.68 7.37 -24.01
N CYS A 2 -8.68 6.97 -22.73
CA CYS A 2 -8.79 5.55 -22.37
C CYS A 2 -10.04 4.85 -22.95
N GLN A 3 -11.20 5.50 -22.94
CA GLN A 3 -12.40 4.95 -23.58
C GLN A 3 -12.21 4.74 -25.09
N LEU A 4 -11.67 5.74 -25.80
CA LEU A 4 -11.34 5.64 -27.22
C LEU A 4 -10.39 4.48 -27.51
N LEU A 5 -9.37 4.28 -26.67
CA LEU A 5 -8.45 3.15 -26.78
C LEU A 5 -9.17 1.81 -26.55
N MET A 6 -10.01 1.69 -25.52
CA MET A 6 -10.77 0.46 -25.26
C MET A 6 -11.76 0.12 -26.37
N GLU A 7 -12.35 1.12 -27.03
CA GLU A 7 -13.29 0.91 -28.13
C GLU A 7 -12.60 0.47 -29.43
N LYS A 8 -11.36 0.90 -29.66
CA LYS A 8 -10.66 0.70 -30.94
C LYS A 8 -9.56 -0.35 -30.91
N ILE A 9 -8.94 -0.59 -29.76
CA ILE A 9 -7.88 -1.58 -29.63
C ILE A 9 -8.49 -2.97 -29.53
N ASN A 10 -7.96 -3.88 -30.35
CA ASN A 10 -8.29 -5.29 -30.26
C ASN A 10 -7.00 -6.12 -30.35
N ILE A 11 -6.75 -6.93 -29.32
CA ILE A 11 -5.58 -7.80 -29.23
C ILE A 11 -6.07 -9.24 -29.03
N PRO A 12 -6.09 -10.07 -30.08
CA PRO A 12 -6.57 -11.44 -29.97
C PRO A 12 -5.84 -12.24 -28.89
N GLY A 13 -6.61 -12.96 -28.06
CA GLY A 13 -6.06 -13.85 -27.03
C GLY A 13 -5.80 -13.20 -25.66
N VAL A 14 -6.17 -11.94 -25.47
CA VAL A 14 -6.12 -11.26 -24.17
C VAL A 14 -7.22 -10.20 -24.05
N GLU A 15 -7.82 -10.08 -22.87
CA GLU A 15 -8.70 -8.96 -22.56
C GLU A 15 -7.85 -7.77 -22.11
N VAL A 16 -8.10 -6.60 -22.70
CA VAL A 16 -7.44 -5.34 -22.37
C VAL A 16 -8.42 -4.46 -21.59
N ILE A 17 -8.01 -3.99 -20.42
CA ILE A 17 -8.81 -3.10 -19.58
C ILE A 17 -8.00 -1.86 -19.28
N LEU A 18 -8.63 -0.69 -19.46
CA LEU A 18 -8.06 0.59 -19.06
C LEU A 18 -8.97 1.27 -18.05
N GLN A 19 -8.41 1.64 -16.90
CA GLN A 19 -9.13 2.40 -15.90
C GLN A 19 -8.44 3.73 -15.67
N VAL A 20 -9.15 4.84 -15.88
CA VAL A 20 -8.64 6.17 -15.57
C VAL A 20 -8.48 6.28 -14.05
N GLU A 21 -7.33 6.78 -13.61
CA GLU A 21 -7.12 7.15 -12.23
C GLU A 21 -7.31 8.67 -12.07
N LYS A 22 -6.22 9.42 -11.90
CA LYS A 22 -6.22 10.86 -11.69
C LYS A 22 -5.25 11.54 -12.66
N GLU A 23 -5.68 12.66 -13.22
CA GLU A 23 -4.93 13.44 -14.22
C GLU A 23 -4.57 12.61 -15.45
N TYR A 24 -3.29 12.45 -15.76
CA TYR A 24 -2.78 11.70 -16.91
C TYR A 24 -2.64 10.18 -16.62
N ARG A 25 -2.93 9.74 -15.40
CA ARG A 25 -2.68 8.36 -14.94
C ARG A 25 -3.85 7.45 -15.28
N PHE A 26 -3.52 6.23 -15.67
CA PHE A 26 -4.46 5.14 -15.87
C PHE A 26 -3.80 3.82 -15.50
N VAL A 27 -4.63 2.84 -15.14
CA VAL A 27 -4.22 1.45 -14.96
C VAL A 27 -4.48 0.70 -16.26
N PHE A 28 -3.48 -0.06 -16.71
CA PHE A 28 -3.56 -1.00 -17.81
C PHE A 28 -3.53 -2.42 -17.27
N VAL A 29 -4.58 -3.19 -17.56
CA VAL A 29 -4.69 -4.60 -17.15
C VAL A 29 -4.82 -5.47 -18.38
N LEU A 30 -3.96 -6.48 -18.46
CA LEU A 30 -4.11 -7.62 -19.34
C LEU A 30 -4.70 -8.78 -18.55
N ARG A 31 -5.85 -9.30 -18.98
CA ARG A 31 -6.47 -10.48 -18.40
C ARG A 31 -6.47 -11.62 -19.42
N GLY A 32 -5.84 -12.73 -19.07
CA GLY A 32 -5.69 -13.88 -19.94
C GLY A 32 -4.74 -14.92 -19.35
N GLU A 33 -4.56 -16.04 -20.06
CA GLU A 33 -3.71 -17.14 -19.62
C GLU A 33 -2.25 -16.98 -20.09
N GLY A 34 -1.31 -17.46 -19.26
CA GLY A 34 0.12 -17.47 -19.58
C GLY A 34 0.73 -16.07 -19.62
N LEU A 35 0.24 -15.14 -18.79
CA LEU A 35 0.79 -13.79 -18.65
C LEU A 35 1.83 -13.76 -17.52
N SER A 36 2.80 -12.87 -17.64
CA SER A 36 3.83 -12.61 -16.63
C SER A 36 4.10 -11.10 -16.52
N GLY A 37 4.34 -10.64 -15.29
CA GLY A 37 4.71 -9.25 -15.02
C GLY A 37 6.17 -8.90 -15.33
N GLU A 38 7.01 -9.89 -15.65
CA GLU A 38 8.45 -9.74 -15.89
C GLU A 38 8.75 -9.12 -17.27
N VAL A 39 8.27 -7.89 -17.49
CA VAL A 39 8.40 -7.12 -18.73
C VAL A 39 8.94 -5.72 -18.40
N SER A 40 9.83 -5.22 -19.23
CA SER A 40 10.40 -3.87 -19.06
C SER A 40 9.37 -2.76 -19.34
N ASP A 41 9.47 -1.68 -18.58
CA ASP A 41 8.70 -0.45 -18.79
C ASP A 41 8.89 0.14 -20.21
N THR A 42 7.89 0.87 -20.68
CA THR A 42 7.98 1.69 -21.89
C THR A 42 8.27 3.17 -21.58
N ASP A 43 8.03 3.61 -20.34
CA ASP A 43 8.36 4.95 -19.85
C ASP A 43 9.88 5.15 -19.73
N PRO A 44 10.49 6.11 -20.45
CA PRO A 44 11.91 6.42 -20.31
C PRO A 44 12.23 7.25 -19.06
N GLN A 45 11.21 7.64 -18.28
CA GLN A 45 11.29 8.43 -17.05
C GLN A 45 11.99 9.79 -17.21
N ALA A 46 12.10 10.28 -18.45
CA ALA A 46 12.76 11.54 -18.79
C ALA A 46 12.11 12.22 -19.99
N VAL A 47 11.86 13.52 -19.86
CA VAL A 47 11.30 14.36 -20.93
C VAL A 47 12.25 14.42 -22.13
N GLY A 48 11.71 14.36 -23.34
CA GLY A 48 12.48 14.42 -24.59
C GLY A 48 13.18 13.10 -24.97
N LYS A 49 13.00 12.04 -24.18
CA LYS A 49 13.44 10.68 -24.54
C LYS A 49 12.33 9.93 -25.27
N LYS A 50 12.74 9.04 -26.18
CA LYS A 50 11.80 8.13 -26.85
C LYS A 50 11.34 7.04 -25.90
N ALA A 51 10.06 6.68 -25.96
CA ALA A 51 9.53 5.52 -25.26
C ALA A 51 10.30 4.25 -25.64
N HIS A 52 10.47 3.37 -24.65
CA HIS A 52 11.11 2.07 -24.85
C HIS A 52 10.13 1.07 -25.46
N ILE A 53 10.69 0.07 -26.14
CA ILE A 53 9.93 -1.09 -26.59
C ILE A 53 9.91 -2.10 -25.43
N ALA A 54 8.73 -2.58 -25.07
CA ALA A 54 8.57 -3.60 -24.04
C ALA A 54 9.31 -4.89 -24.41
N LYS A 55 10.15 -5.37 -23.50
CA LYS A 55 10.95 -6.59 -23.62
C LYS A 55 10.67 -7.51 -22.44
N ALA A 56 10.55 -8.80 -22.71
CA ALA A 56 10.49 -9.80 -21.66
C ALA A 56 11.84 -9.89 -20.94
N ALA A 57 11.82 -9.91 -19.61
CA ALA A 57 13.00 -10.20 -18.80
C ALA A 57 13.27 -11.71 -18.70
N VAL A 58 12.23 -12.53 -18.91
CA VAL A 58 12.28 -14.00 -18.89
C VAL A 58 11.49 -14.61 -20.04
N PRO A 59 11.82 -15.82 -20.55
CA PRO A 59 11.13 -16.42 -21.70
C PRO A 59 9.61 -16.54 -21.55
N GLN A 60 9.12 -16.76 -20.32
CA GLN A 60 7.69 -16.90 -20.03
C GLN A 60 6.91 -15.58 -20.22
N ALA A 61 7.59 -14.44 -20.22
CA ALA A 61 6.97 -13.12 -20.36
C ALA A 61 6.90 -12.63 -21.82
N GLU A 62 7.42 -13.39 -22.80
CA GLU A 62 7.45 -12.94 -24.21
C GLU A 62 6.05 -12.71 -24.76
N LYS A 63 5.10 -13.60 -24.45
CA LYS A 63 3.69 -13.45 -24.83
C LYS A 63 3.11 -12.13 -24.30
N THR A 64 3.42 -11.76 -23.05
CA THR A 64 2.97 -10.49 -22.46
C THR A 64 3.65 -9.30 -23.14
N ALA A 65 4.95 -9.38 -23.40
CA ALA A 65 5.69 -8.32 -24.09
C ALA A 65 5.15 -8.10 -25.52
N GLU A 66 4.77 -9.15 -26.24
CA GLU A 66 4.09 -9.08 -27.54
C GLU A 66 2.76 -8.31 -27.45
N PHE A 67 1.89 -8.68 -26.49
CA PHE A 67 0.64 -7.96 -26.27
C PHE A 67 0.84 -6.49 -25.92
N ILE A 68 1.84 -6.17 -25.10
CA ILE A 68 2.16 -4.79 -24.74
C ILE A 68 2.67 -4.01 -25.96
N ARG A 69 3.55 -4.60 -26.77
CA ARG A 69 4.04 -3.97 -28.01
C ARG A 69 2.90 -3.69 -28.97
N GLU A 70 1.96 -4.62 -29.12
CA GLU A 70 0.81 -4.46 -29.99
C GLU A 70 -0.16 -3.39 -29.46
N PHE A 71 -0.41 -3.36 -28.14
CA PHE A 71 -1.20 -2.33 -27.48
C PHE A 71 -0.60 -0.93 -27.71
N VAL A 72 0.72 -0.77 -27.48
CA VAL A 72 1.42 0.50 -27.67
C VAL A 72 1.42 0.92 -29.14
N ARG A 73 1.58 -0.02 -30.08
CA ARG A 73 1.53 0.26 -31.53
C ARG A 73 0.15 0.79 -31.93
N GLN A 74 -0.92 0.03 -31.67
CA GLN A 74 -2.29 0.44 -32.01
C GLN A 74 -2.68 1.74 -31.30
N GLY A 75 -2.33 1.86 -30.02
CA GLY A 75 -2.66 3.03 -29.21
C GLY A 75 -2.00 4.31 -29.72
N ASN A 76 -0.73 4.27 -30.12
CA ASN A 76 -0.07 5.43 -30.73
C ASN A 76 -0.67 5.78 -32.11
N GLU A 77 -1.08 4.79 -32.90
CA GLU A 77 -1.78 5.04 -34.18
C GLU A 77 -3.14 5.72 -33.96
N ILE A 78 -3.91 5.27 -32.98
CA ILE A 78 -5.23 5.82 -32.65
C ILE A 78 -5.11 7.25 -32.11
N LEU A 79 -4.12 7.51 -31.25
CA LEU A 79 -3.93 8.80 -30.60
C LEU A 79 -3.13 9.81 -31.44
N ALA A 80 -2.56 9.42 -32.58
CA ALA A 80 -1.67 10.28 -33.37
C ALA A 80 -2.27 11.66 -33.72
N ALA A 81 -3.60 11.74 -33.88
CA ALA A 81 -4.32 12.97 -34.19
C ALA A 81 -4.82 13.74 -32.95
N GLU A 82 -4.71 13.17 -31.75
CA GLU A 82 -5.17 13.78 -30.50
C GLU A 82 -4.17 14.84 -29.99
N HIS A 83 -4.65 15.87 -29.30
CA HIS A 83 -3.78 16.91 -28.71
C HIS A 83 -4.33 17.35 -27.35
N PRO A 84 -3.48 17.58 -26.33
CA PRO A 84 -2.01 17.47 -26.35
C PRO A 84 -1.47 16.04 -26.18
N ALA A 85 -2.31 15.07 -25.81
CA ALA A 85 -1.89 13.72 -25.49
C ALA A 85 -2.06 12.77 -26.69
N ASN A 86 -1.05 12.75 -27.55
CA ASN A 86 -1.00 11.91 -28.76
C ASN A 86 -0.28 10.56 -28.57
N SER A 87 0.13 10.25 -27.34
CA SER A 87 0.85 9.03 -26.99
C SER A 87 0.70 8.74 -25.49
N PHE A 88 1.16 7.57 -25.05
CA PHE A 88 1.23 7.17 -23.66
C PHE A 88 2.47 6.30 -23.41
N VAL A 89 2.83 6.19 -22.14
CA VAL A 89 3.88 5.29 -21.66
C VAL A 89 3.31 4.41 -20.54
N LEU A 90 3.87 3.23 -20.38
CA LEU A 90 3.47 2.21 -19.41
C LEU A 90 4.66 1.89 -18.52
N ARG A 91 4.38 1.65 -17.24
CA ARG A 91 5.39 1.27 -16.27
C ARG A 91 4.80 0.48 -15.12
N GLY A 92 5.66 -0.25 -14.41
CA GLY A 92 5.29 -0.99 -13.21
C GLY A 92 4.50 -2.25 -13.52
N PHE A 93 4.92 -3.01 -14.53
CA PHE A 93 4.30 -4.29 -14.84
C PHE A 93 4.44 -5.26 -13.66
N ALA A 94 3.33 -5.86 -13.26
CA ALA A 94 3.27 -6.83 -12.18
C ALA A 94 2.16 -7.85 -12.48
N GLN A 95 2.31 -9.04 -11.91
CA GLN A 95 1.27 -10.07 -11.93
C GLN A 95 0.57 -10.09 -10.58
N LEU A 96 -0.76 -10.23 -10.59
CA LEU A 96 -1.51 -10.45 -9.34
C LEU A 96 -1.01 -11.75 -8.70
N PRO A 97 -0.42 -11.69 -7.49
CA PRO A 97 0.12 -12.88 -6.86
C PRO A 97 -1.00 -13.83 -6.41
N LYS A 98 -0.66 -15.12 -6.30
CA LYS A 98 -1.50 -16.12 -5.65
C LYS A 98 -0.87 -16.47 -4.30
N TRP A 99 -1.12 -15.64 -3.30
CA TRP A 99 -0.66 -15.85 -1.93
C TRP A 99 -1.78 -16.41 -1.06
N PRO A 100 -1.47 -17.14 0.01
CA PRO A 100 -2.40 -17.29 1.12
C PRO A 100 -2.81 -15.91 1.64
N THR A 101 -4.06 -15.79 2.04
CA THR A 101 -4.61 -14.56 2.61
C THR A 101 -4.01 -14.29 3.99
N PHE A 102 -4.09 -13.03 4.42
CA PHE A 102 -3.64 -12.59 5.73
C PHE A 102 -4.33 -13.35 6.86
N GLY A 103 -5.64 -13.60 6.70
CA GLY A 103 -6.41 -14.40 7.64
C GLY A 103 -5.97 -15.87 7.70
N GLU A 104 -5.63 -16.49 6.56
CA GLU A 104 -5.11 -17.86 6.50
C GLU A 104 -3.73 -17.99 7.15
N ILE A 105 -2.83 -17.00 6.98
CA ILE A 105 -1.47 -17.03 7.54
C ILE A 105 -1.50 -16.83 9.06
N TRP A 106 -2.28 -15.84 9.52
CA TRP A 106 -2.24 -15.41 10.93
C TRP A 106 -3.39 -15.93 11.78
N GLY A 107 -4.34 -16.66 11.17
CA GLY A 107 -5.51 -17.21 11.86
C GLY A 107 -6.44 -16.13 12.40
N VAL A 108 -6.55 -14.99 11.70
CA VAL A 108 -7.38 -13.82 12.07
C VAL A 108 -8.50 -13.58 11.06
N ASN A 109 -9.51 -12.80 11.45
CA ASN A 109 -10.52 -12.20 10.60
C ASN A 109 -10.21 -10.69 10.42
N PRO A 110 -9.44 -10.32 9.38
CA PRO A 110 -8.86 -8.98 9.27
C PRO A 110 -9.74 -7.99 8.48
N VAL A 111 -9.74 -6.74 8.95
CA VAL A 111 -10.34 -5.60 8.26
C VAL A 111 -9.36 -4.43 8.11
N ALA A 112 -9.41 -3.75 6.97
CA ALA A 112 -8.64 -2.54 6.70
C ALA A 112 -9.54 -1.31 6.61
N ILE A 113 -9.13 -0.26 7.32
CA ILE A 113 -9.74 1.06 7.36
C ILE A 113 -8.66 2.04 6.87
N ALA A 114 -8.87 2.58 5.67
CA ALA A 114 -7.92 3.49 5.05
C ALA A 114 -8.65 4.44 4.09
N MET A 115 -8.30 5.73 4.17
CA MET A 115 -8.69 6.73 3.17
C MET A 115 -7.96 6.54 1.83
N TYR A 116 -6.66 6.24 1.86
CA TYR A 116 -5.81 6.27 0.67
C TYR A 116 -5.99 5.02 -0.21
N PRO A 117 -6.27 5.16 -1.53
CA PRO A 117 -6.56 4.04 -2.43
C PRO A 117 -5.49 2.93 -2.47
N MET A 118 -4.22 3.28 -2.35
CA MET A 118 -3.12 2.30 -2.45
C MET A 118 -3.18 1.24 -1.35
N TYR A 119 -3.30 1.64 -0.07
CA TYR A 119 -3.37 0.68 1.04
C TYR A 119 -4.66 -0.13 1.03
N ARG A 120 -5.76 0.44 0.52
CA ARG A 120 -7.00 -0.31 0.25
C ARG A 120 -6.76 -1.40 -0.79
N GLY A 121 -5.96 -1.11 -1.83
CA GLY A 121 -5.54 -2.08 -2.83
C GLY A 121 -4.66 -3.18 -2.24
N VAL A 122 -3.62 -2.81 -1.50
CA VAL A 122 -2.70 -3.77 -0.83
C VAL A 122 -3.48 -4.69 0.12
N ALA A 123 -4.37 -4.14 0.95
CA ALA A 123 -5.21 -4.91 1.85
C ALA A 123 -6.08 -5.94 1.12
N LYS A 124 -6.65 -5.59 -0.04
CA LYS A 124 -7.39 -6.54 -0.89
C LYS A 124 -6.49 -7.63 -1.46
N VAL A 125 -5.28 -7.29 -1.90
CA VAL A 125 -4.32 -8.26 -2.46
C VAL A 125 -3.93 -9.30 -1.42
N VAL A 126 -3.77 -8.91 -0.16
CA VAL A 126 -3.50 -9.84 0.95
C VAL A 126 -4.78 -10.46 1.54
N GLY A 127 -5.96 -10.27 0.92
CA GLY A 127 -7.19 -10.94 1.32
C GLY A 127 -7.87 -10.40 2.58
N MET A 128 -7.65 -9.14 2.95
CA MET A 128 -8.42 -8.48 4.02
C MET A 128 -9.77 -7.97 3.53
N THR A 129 -10.74 -7.89 4.45
CA THR A 129 -11.95 -7.11 4.18
C THR A 129 -11.59 -5.63 4.18
N VAL A 130 -12.08 -4.86 3.21
CA VAL A 130 -11.80 -3.41 3.12
C VAL A 130 -13.10 -2.64 3.18
N LEU A 131 -13.28 -1.83 4.23
CA LEU A 131 -14.48 -1.00 4.40
C LEU A 131 -14.52 0.12 3.35
N GLU A 132 -15.61 0.87 3.29
CA GLU A 132 -15.67 2.08 2.46
C GLU A 132 -14.57 3.08 2.81
N ALA A 133 -14.20 3.95 1.87
CA ALA A 133 -13.12 4.91 2.10
C ALA A 133 -13.63 6.01 3.03
N ALA A 134 -12.98 6.18 4.17
CA ALA A 134 -13.24 7.32 5.04
C ALA A 134 -12.89 8.63 4.31
N VAL A 135 -13.54 9.71 4.73
CA VAL A 135 -13.22 11.08 4.32
C VAL A 135 -12.43 11.84 5.38
N SER A 136 -12.28 11.29 6.60
CA SER A 136 -11.49 11.88 7.69
C SER A 136 -10.97 10.84 8.70
N MET A 137 -9.98 11.21 9.52
CA MET A 137 -9.46 10.35 10.59
C MET A 137 -10.51 10.07 11.67
N ASP A 138 -11.38 11.04 11.98
CA ASP A 138 -12.50 10.85 12.90
C ASP A 138 -13.47 9.77 12.40
N GLU A 139 -13.73 9.74 11.09
CA GLU A 139 -14.55 8.71 10.47
C GLU A 139 -13.83 7.35 10.43
N GLU A 140 -12.51 7.32 10.25
CA GLU A 140 -11.73 6.07 10.39
C GLU A 140 -11.92 5.44 11.78
N ILE A 141 -11.87 6.25 12.84
CA ILE A 141 -12.09 5.76 14.21
C ILE A 141 -13.56 5.43 14.48
N THR A 142 -14.50 6.20 13.92
CA THR A 142 -15.93 5.86 14.02
C THR A 142 -16.23 4.52 13.34
N MET A 143 -15.63 4.25 12.18
CA MET A 143 -15.75 2.96 11.50
C MET A 143 -15.10 1.83 12.30
N LEU A 144 -13.97 2.08 12.97
CA LEU A 144 -13.33 1.13 13.88
C LEU A 144 -14.32 0.73 14.99
N GLU A 145 -14.90 1.71 15.69
CA GLU A 145 -15.88 1.49 16.77
C GLU A 145 -17.11 0.69 16.29
N GLN A 146 -17.68 1.05 15.14
CA GLN A 146 -18.88 0.39 14.59
C GLN A 146 -18.66 -1.06 14.13
N ASN A 147 -17.40 -1.47 13.94
CA ASN A 147 -17.05 -2.79 13.44
C ASN A 147 -16.23 -3.60 14.44
N TRP A 148 -16.02 -3.09 15.66
CA TRP A 148 -15.16 -3.70 16.68
C TRP A 148 -15.49 -5.17 16.95
N ASP A 149 -16.78 -5.49 17.12
CA ASP A 149 -17.22 -6.85 17.44
C ASP A 149 -17.27 -7.81 16.23
N LYS A 150 -16.97 -7.33 15.02
CA LYS A 150 -17.09 -8.13 13.77
C LYS A 150 -15.77 -8.72 13.31
N TYR A 151 -14.65 -8.15 13.73
CA TYR A 151 -13.30 -8.49 13.29
C TYR A 151 -12.38 -8.58 14.50
N ASP A 152 -11.27 -9.29 14.37
CA ASP A 152 -10.30 -9.47 15.46
C ASP A 152 -8.90 -8.93 15.11
N PHE A 153 -8.76 -8.33 13.92
CA PHE A 153 -7.58 -7.60 13.49
C PHE A 153 -7.99 -6.39 12.65
N PHE A 154 -7.52 -5.20 13.06
CA PHE A 154 -7.81 -3.94 12.40
C PHE A 154 -6.53 -3.28 11.91
N PHE A 155 -6.43 -3.05 10.60
CA PHE A 155 -5.41 -2.19 10.01
C PHE A 155 -6.00 -0.81 9.76
N VAL A 156 -5.59 0.19 10.53
CA VAL A 156 -6.01 1.59 10.38
C VAL A 156 -4.84 2.40 9.83
N HIS A 157 -5.02 3.11 8.72
CA HIS A 157 -3.93 3.78 8.01
C HIS A 157 -4.15 5.29 7.84
N ILE A 158 -3.26 6.09 8.44
CA ILE A 158 -3.29 7.55 8.37
C ILE A 158 -2.29 8.08 7.33
N LYS A 159 -2.76 8.67 6.22
CA LYS A 159 -1.88 9.10 5.10
C LYS A 159 -1.25 10.50 5.24
N LYS A 160 -1.93 11.47 5.87
CA LYS A 160 -1.54 12.89 5.76
C LYS A 160 -0.16 13.20 6.37
N THR A 161 0.30 12.41 7.34
CA THR A 161 1.64 12.53 7.95
C THR A 161 2.76 12.40 6.92
N ASP A 162 2.60 11.49 5.96
CA ASP A 162 3.57 11.27 4.88
C ASP A 162 3.52 12.40 3.85
N SER A 163 2.32 12.79 3.39
CA SER A 163 2.14 13.85 2.39
C SER A 163 2.79 15.17 2.81
N TYR A 164 2.61 15.58 4.07
CA TYR A 164 3.27 16.79 4.58
C TYR A 164 4.79 16.61 4.78
N GLY A 165 5.26 15.38 4.97
CA GLY A 165 6.67 15.04 4.93
C GLY A 165 7.27 15.28 3.54
N GLU A 166 6.61 14.83 2.47
CA GLU A 166 7.04 15.05 1.08
C GLU A 166 6.98 16.54 0.70
N ASP A 167 5.98 17.28 1.16
CA ASP A 167 5.88 18.73 0.94
C ASP A 167 6.97 19.52 1.71
N GLY A 168 7.58 18.88 2.72
CA GLY A 168 8.49 19.50 3.68
C GLY A 168 7.80 20.46 4.65
N ASN A 169 6.50 20.30 4.84
CA ASN A 169 5.70 21.06 5.78
C ASN A 169 5.76 20.39 7.16
N PHE A 170 6.78 20.75 7.94
CA PHE A 170 7.01 20.19 9.26
C PHE A 170 5.84 20.44 10.23
N ASP A 171 5.35 21.67 10.31
CA ASP A 171 4.30 22.04 11.26
C ASP A 171 2.99 21.32 10.98
N ALA A 172 2.60 21.19 9.70
CA ALA A 172 1.41 20.42 9.34
C ALA A 172 1.59 18.92 9.63
N LYS A 173 2.79 18.37 9.45
CA LYS A 173 3.08 16.97 9.82
C LYS A 173 2.93 16.75 11.33
N VAL A 174 3.44 17.67 12.16
CA VAL A 174 3.26 17.63 13.62
C VAL A 174 1.78 17.69 13.97
N HIS A 175 1.04 18.63 13.38
CA HIS A 175 -0.38 18.79 13.64
C HIS A 175 -1.20 17.51 13.37
N ILE A 176 -0.92 16.79 12.28
CA ILE A 176 -1.59 15.51 12.01
C ILE A 176 -1.24 14.45 13.06
N ILE A 177 -0.01 14.41 13.56
CA ILE A 177 0.38 13.49 14.64
C ILE A 177 -0.40 13.83 15.93
N GLU A 178 -0.57 15.12 16.24
CA GLU A 178 -1.38 15.58 17.39
C GLU A 178 -2.87 15.22 17.23
N GLU A 179 -3.42 15.33 16.01
CA GLU A 179 -4.79 14.89 15.72
C GLU A 179 -4.95 13.37 15.95
N VAL A 180 -3.96 12.56 15.56
CA VAL A 180 -3.97 11.11 15.84
C VAL A 180 -3.88 10.85 17.34
N ASP A 181 -3.02 11.56 18.07
CA ASP A 181 -2.89 11.44 19.53
C ASP A 181 -4.21 11.75 20.25
N ALA A 182 -4.91 12.80 19.82
CA ALA A 182 -6.23 13.16 20.35
C ALA A 182 -7.32 12.10 20.13
N LEU A 183 -7.14 11.22 19.14
CA LEU A 183 -8.06 10.11 18.84
C LEU A 183 -7.72 8.82 19.62
N LEU A 184 -6.50 8.69 20.18
CA LEU A 184 -6.08 7.50 20.92
C LEU A 184 -7.01 7.12 22.08
N PRO A 185 -7.58 8.04 22.88
CA PRO A 185 -8.50 7.68 23.94
C PRO A 185 -9.73 6.89 23.46
N ARG A 186 -10.22 7.18 22.23
CA ARG A 186 -11.34 6.43 21.62
C ARG A 186 -10.92 4.99 21.30
N ILE A 187 -9.73 4.81 20.74
CA ILE A 187 -9.17 3.48 20.43
C ILE A 187 -8.94 2.69 21.72
N LEU A 188 -8.38 3.32 22.76
CA LEU A 188 -8.13 2.67 24.04
C LEU A 188 -9.43 2.31 24.78
N ALA A 189 -10.51 3.09 24.61
CA ALA A 189 -11.82 2.79 25.19
C ALA A 189 -12.45 1.50 24.63
N LEU A 190 -12.00 1.03 23.45
CA LEU A 190 -12.38 -0.26 22.89
C LEU A 190 -11.68 -1.45 23.58
N ASP A 191 -10.75 -1.20 24.52
CA ASP A 191 -9.96 -2.18 25.27
C ASP A 191 -9.25 -3.23 24.38
N PRO A 192 -8.40 -2.82 23.43
CA PRO A 192 -7.65 -3.76 22.59
C PRO A 192 -6.72 -4.66 23.42
N ASP A 193 -6.68 -5.95 23.11
CA ASP A 193 -5.69 -6.88 23.69
C ASP A 193 -4.26 -6.49 23.31
N VAL A 194 -4.08 -6.00 22.08
CA VAL A 194 -2.82 -5.49 21.54
C VAL A 194 -3.09 -4.25 20.69
N LEU A 195 -2.36 -3.17 20.96
CA LEU A 195 -2.32 -1.97 20.14
C LEU A 195 -0.89 -1.77 19.62
N ILE A 196 -0.75 -1.62 18.30
CA ILE A 196 0.53 -1.32 17.64
C ILE A 196 0.43 0.04 16.98
N ILE A 197 1.41 0.90 17.25
CA ILE A 197 1.56 2.20 16.59
C ILE A 197 2.94 2.25 15.95
N THR A 198 2.97 2.49 14.64
CA THR A 198 4.20 2.67 13.89
C THR A 198 3.91 3.38 12.55
N GLY A 199 4.94 3.59 11.75
CA GLY A 199 4.81 3.97 10.34
C GLY A 199 5.41 2.89 9.45
N ASP A 200 5.02 2.87 8.19
CA ASP A 200 5.55 1.94 7.20
C ASP A 200 6.90 2.41 6.62
N HIS A 201 7.17 3.71 6.63
CA HIS A 201 8.47 4.28 6.31
C HIS A 201 8.71 5.66 6.93
N SER A 202 9.97 6.11 6.87
CA SER A 202 10.37 7.45 7.32
C SER A 202 10.33 8.46 6.17
N THR A 203 9.55 9.54 6.33
CA THR A 203 9.51 10.68 5.39
C THR A 203 9.87 11.99 6.10
N PRO A 204 11.17 12.30 6.29
CA PRO A 204 11.59 13.50 6.98
C PRO A 204 11.26 14.76 6.17
N ALA A 205 10.57 15.74 6.78
CA ALA A 205 10.20 16.99 6.12
C ALA A 205 11.40 17.75 5.51
N LYS A 206 12.58 17.62 6.13
CA LYS A 206 13.83 18.22 5.62
C LYS A 206 14.30 17.60 4.30
N LEU A 207 14.01 16.32 4.07
CA LEU A 207 14.43 15.59 2.87
C LEU A 207 13.38 15.63 1.75
N LYS A 208 12.09 15.87 2.09
CA LYS A 208 10.99 15.89 1.11
C LYS A 208 10.89 14.59 0.29
N ALA A 209 11.29 13.49 0.91
CA ALA A 209 11.37 12.18 0.30
C ALA A 209 11.42 11.11 1.39
N HIS A 210 11.11 9.88 1.00
CA HIS A 210 11.32 8.71 1.84
C HIS A 210 12.81 8.55 2.16
N SER A 211 13.11 7.98 3.32
CA SER A 211 14.48 7.79 3.80
C SER A 211 14.63 6.44 4.50
N TRP A 212 15.88 6.01 4.65
CA TRP A 212 16.27 4.74 5.27
C TRP A 212 16.24 4.76 6.81
N HIS A 213 15.83 5.87 7.44
CA HIS A 213 15.82 5.97 8.89
C HIS A 213 14.80 5.00 9.48
N PRO A 214 15.13 4.33 10.60
CA PRO A 214 14.18 3.44 11.28
C PRO A 214 12.96 4.22 11.76
N VAL A 215 11.81 3.56 11.75
CA VAL A 215 10.53 4.15 12.15
C VAL A 215 10.29 3.81 13.62
N PRO A 216 9.78 4.76 14.45
CA PRO A 216 9.39 4.43 15.80
C PRO A 216 8.25 3.39 15.78
N THR A 217 8.36 2.41 16.67
CA THR A 217 7.39 1.32 16.81
C THR A 217 7.09 1.14 18.28
N MET A 218 5.80 1.07 18.61
CA MET A 218 5.30 0.77 19.93
C MET A 218 4.32 -0.40 19.84
N LEU A 219 4.45 -1.36 20.76
CA LEU A 219 3.48 -2.40 21.01
C LEU A 219 3.02 -2.26 22.45
N TYR A 220 1.70 -2.15 22.63
CA TYR A 220 1.05 -2.05 23.92
C TYR A 220 0.10 -3.24 24.10
N SER A 221 0.22 -3.94 25.23
CA SER A 221 -0.66 -5.06 25.60
C SER A 221 -0.61 -5.30 27.11
N LYS A 222 -1.66 -5.93 27.65
CA LYS A 222 -1.74 -6.39 29.05
C LYS A 222 -0.61 -7.38 29.42
N THR A 223 -0.03 -8.07 28.43
CA THR A 223 1.04 -9.06 28.61
C THR A 223 2.45 -8.50 28.34
N CYS A 224 2.58 -7.22 28.02
CA CYS A 224 3.89 -6.58 27.83
C CYS A 224 4.65 -6.45 29.15
N LEU A 225 5.98 -6.58 29.09
CA LEU A 225 6.87 -6.08 30.14
C LEU A 225 7.23 -4.63 29.79
N PRO A 226 6.74 -3.61 30.52
CA PRO A 226 7.03 -2.22 30.19
C PRO A 226 8.52 -1.92 30.34
N ASP A 227 9.09 -1.20 29.38
CA ASP A 227 10.51 -0.81 29.40
C ASP A 227 10.77 0.52 30.14
N GLY A 228 9.73 1.13 30.70
CA GLY A 228 9.82 2.34 31.51
C GLY A 228 9.92 3.64 30.70
N LEU A 229 9.82 3.58 29.37
CA LEU A 229 9.78 4.78 28.53
C LEU A 229 8.40 5.45 28.62
N THR A 230 8.40 6.78 28.75
CA THR A 230 7.17 7.58 28.97
C THR A 230 6.80 8.46 27.77
N THR A 231 7.53 8.34 26.66
CA THR A 231 7.34 9.16 25.46
C THR A 231 7.49 8.32 24.21
N TYR A 232 6.71 8.61 23.18
CA TYR A 232 6.80 7.99 21.86
C TYR A 232 7.50 8.94 20.89
N GLY A 233 8.49 8.40 20.14
CA GLY A 233 9.29 9.17 19.20
C GLY A 233 10.63 8.50 18.93
N GLU A 234 11.33 8.93 17.88
CA GLU A 234 12.48 8.22 17.31
C GLU A 234 13.58 7.96 18.35
N ARG A 235 13.89 8.96 19.19
CA ARG A 235 14.93 8.85 20.23
C ARG A 235 14.53 7.98 21.43
N ALA A 236 13.24 7.94 21.76
CA ALA A 236 12.74 7.12 22.85
C ALA A 236 12.67 5.66 22.40
N CYS A 237 12.03 5.39 21.26
CA CYS A 237 11.93 4.06 20.67
C CYS A 237 13.29 3.42 20.38
N ALA A 238 14.33 4.21 20.06
CA ALA A 238 15.70 3.71 19.90
C ALA A 238 16.30 3.08 21.18
N LYS A 239 15.72 3.35 22.36
CA LYS A 239 16.12 2.79 23.66
C LYS A 239 15.13 1.73 24.17
N GLY A 240 14.06 1.45 23.41
CA GLY A 240 12.99 0.55 23.82
C GLY A 240 13.40 -0.92 23.75
N SER A 241 12.62 -1.75 24.42
CA SER A 241 12.88 -3.20 24.57
C SER A 241 12.81 -3.99 23.26
N LEU A 242 12.08 -3.51 22.25
CA LEU A 242 12.07 -4.11 20.89
C LEU A 242 13.46 -4.05 20.23
N GLY A 243 14.29 -3.08 20.63
CA GLY A 243 15.66 -2.91 20.15
C GLY A 243 15.76 -2.18 18.82
N SER A 244 16.97 -1.72 18.51
CA SER A 244 17.28 -0.89 17.32
C SER A 244 17.36 -1.66 16.00
N ARG A 245 17.27 -2.99 16.04
CA ARG A 245 17.29 -3.88 14.87
C ARG A 245 16.00 -4.70 14.75
N PHE A 246 14.92 -4.20 15.33
CA PHE A 246 13.61 -4.82 15.21
C PHE A 246 13.17 -4.78 13.74
N GLU A 247 12.91 -5.95 13.16
CA GLU A 247 12.43 -6.08 11.78
C GLU A 247 10.90 -5.95 11.76
N ALA A 248 10.35 -5.12 10.87
CA ALA A 248 8.90 -4.90 10.80
C ALA A 248 8.12 -6.20 10.51
N THR A 249 8.75 -7.19 9.87
CA THR A 249 8.17 -8.52 9.63
C THR A 249 7.91 -9.31 10.91
N ASP A 250 8.57 -8.96 12.01
CA ASP A 250 8.37 -9.62 13.30
C ASP A 250 7.15 -9.08 14.07
N LEU A 251 6.53 -7.97 13.63
CA LEU A 251 5.38 -7.37 14.30
C LEU A 251 4.22 -8.34 14.53
N MET A 252 3.86 -9.13 13.51
CA MET A 252 2.72 -10.03 13.61
C MET A 252 2.95 -11.19 14.59
N PRO A 253 4.10 -11.90 14.57
CA PRO A 253 4.45 -12.85 15.61
C PRO A 253 4.38 -12.27 17.03
N TYR A 254 4.91 -11.06 17.27
CA TYR A 254 4.83 -10.41 18.58
C TYR A 254 3.39 -10.03 18.94
N ALA A 255 2.61 -9.52 18.00
CA ALA A 255 1.20 -9.21 18.21
C ALA A 255 0.41 -10.44 18.66
N LEU A 256 0.57 -11.56 17.94
CA LEU A 256 -0.11 -12.81 18.29
C LEU A 256 0.38 -13.40 19.61
N ALA A 257 1.67 -13.27 19.93
CA ALA A 257 2.22 -13.69 21.22
C ALA A 257 1.55 -12.93 22.37
N HIS A 258 1.46 -11.60 22.24
CA HIS A 258 0.85 -10.75 23.25
C HIS A 258 -0.67 -10.92 23.35
N ALA A 259 -1.33 -11.25 22.25
CA ALA A 259 -2.74 -11.64 22.19
C ALA A 259 -3.02 -13.07 22.69
N LEU A 260 -1.99 -13.84 23.07
CA LEU A 260 -2.09 -15.25 23.47
C LEU A 260 -2.70 -16.16 22.37
N ARG A 261 -2.42 -15.84 21.11
CA ARG A 261 -2.93 -16.54 19.92
C ARG A 261 -1.89 -17.42 19.21
N LEU A 262 -0.71 -17.60 19.79
CA LEU A 262 0.30 -18.51 19.25
C LEU A 262 0.08 -19.93 19.76
N GLU A 263 0.16 -20.89 18.85
CA GLU A 263 0.28 -22.31 19.19
C GLU A 263 1.74 -22.67 19.47
N LYS A 264 1.94 -23.59 20.41
CA LYS A 264 3.27 -24.12 20.70
C LYS A 264 3.75 -24.98 19.53
N PHE A 265 4.91 -24.65 18.97
CA PHE A 265 5.54 -25.47 17.94
C PHE A 265 6.34 -26.61 18.56
N GLY A 266 5.78 -27.82 18.53
CA GLY A 266 6.38 -29.03 19.10
C GLY A 266 6.17 -29.19 20.61
N ALA A 267 5.97 -30.45 21.02
CA ALA A 267 5.64 -30.92 22.38
C ALA A 267 4.23 -30.61 22.90
#